data_AF-A0A2M6WM35-F1
#
_entry.id   AF-A0A2M6WM35-F1
#
_cell.length_a   1.000
_cell.length_b   1.000
_cell.length_c   1.000
_cell.angle_alpha   90.00
_cell.angle_beta   90.00
_cell.angle_gamma   90.00
#
_symmetry.space_group_name_H-M   'P 1'
#
loop_
_entity.id
_entity.type
_entity.pdbx_description
1 polymer ?
#
loop_
_entity_poly.entity_id
_entity_poly.type
_entity_poly.pdbx_seq_one_letter_code
_entity_poly.pdbx_strand_id
1 'polypeptide(L)'
;MQVKSQISQILKRSGEIAPFDKDKILKAIAKAAQAVEEYDESLANKMADEAVELVNKKFHERSIPAVEEIQDTVEEVLIRSRQIKTAKAYILYRDQHARLREINEMVNSSELMENYIKQVDWRVKENSNMSYSLQGLNNHIASNISSRYWLNKVYSAPIREAYKNGDMHIHDLQLLSAYCAGWELKDLLISGFGGVSGKVESRPPKHFRTALGQIVNFFYTLQGEVAGAEAFANFDTYLAPFIRYDNLNYQEVKQGLQEFLFNMNVPTRVGFQTPFTNLTLDLSPSETIGNESVIIGGKVMPEKYKDFQAEMDMINIAFAEVMMEGDAKGRVFTFPIPTYNITRDFNWESP
;
A
#
# COMPACT_ATOMS: atom_id res chain seq x y z
N MET A 1 9.20 -54.14 14.68
CA MET A 1 9.11 -54.66 13.30
C MET A 1 8.72 -53.47 12.44
N GLN A 2 9.53 -53.04 11.47
CA GLN A 2 9.16 -51.92 10.60
C GLN A 2 7.99 -52.35 9.69
N VAL A 3 6.89 -51.62 9.71
CA VAL A 3 5.77 -51.88 8.81
C VAL A 3 6.20 -51.51 7.38
N LYS A 4 6.17 -52.48 6.46
CA LYS A 4 6.44 -52.23 5.04
C LYS A 4 5.22 -51.63 4.38
N SER A 5 5.42 -50.56 3.61
CA SER A 5 4.36 -50.03 2.75
C SER A 5 4.14 -50.94 1.55
N GLN A 6 2.87 -51.13 1.18
CA GLN A 6 2.41 -51.81 -0.03
C GLN A 6 2.45 -50.88 -1.26
N ILE A 7 2.51 -49.57 -1.03
CA ILE A 7 2.58 -48.55 -2.07
C ILE A 7 4.04 -48.19 -2.30
N SER A 8 4.44 -48.15 -3.57
CA SER A 8 5.80 -47.81 -3.97
C SER A 8 5.97 -46.36 -4.41
N GLN A 9 4.87 -45.69 -4.82
CA GLN A 9 4.90 -44.38 -5.46
C GLN A 9 3.80 -43.45 -4.95
N ILE A 10 4.08 -42.15 -5.00
CA ILE A 10 3.15 -41.07 -4.66
C ILE A 10 3.14 -40.02 -5.78
N LEU A 11 1.98 -39.42 -6.01
CA LEU A 11 1.83 -38.29 -6.94
C LEU A 11 2.11 -37.00 -6.18
N LYS A 12 3.22 -36.33 -6.51
CA LYS A 12 3.52 -34.98 -5.99
C LYS A 12 2.53 -33.98 -6.58
N ARG A 13 2.38 -32.86 -5.89
CA ARG A 13 1.50 -31.75 -6.31
C ARG A 13 1.94 -31.11 -7.64
N SER A 14 3.22 -31.23 -8.01
CA SER A 14 3.75 -30.83 -9.32
C SER A 14 3.30 -31.74 -10.49
N GLY A 15 2.58 -32.82 -10.21
CA GLY A 15 2.26 -33.87 -11.19
C GLY A 15 3.36 -34.92 -11.36
N GLU A 16 4.52 -34.75 -10.71
CA GLU A 16 5.64 -35.68 -10.77
C GLU A 16 5.39 -36.91 -9.86
N ILE A 17 5.70 -38.11 -10.36
CA ILE A 17 5.62 -39.34 -9.57
C ILE A 17 6.94 -39.53 -8.82
N ALA A 18 6.86 -39.76 -7.51
CA ALA A 18 8.03 -39.96 -6.64
C ALA A 18 7.90 -41.24 -5.82
N PRO A 19 9.01 -41.83 -5.33
CA PRO A 19 8.95 -42.99 -4.46
C PRO A 19 8.31 -42.65 -3.11
N PHE A 20 7.51 -43.58 -2.59
CA PHE A 20 6.98 -43.50 -1.23
C PHE A 20 8.12 -43.65 -0.21
N ASP A 21 8.14 -42.78 0.79
CA ASP A 21 9.21 -42.72 1.79
C ASP A 21 8.60 -42.48 3.19
N LYS A 22 8.63 -43.51 4.03
CA LYS A 22 8.15 -43.46 5.42
C LYS A 22 8.92 -42.43 6.25
N ASP A 23 10.21 -42.23 5.99
CA ASP A 23 11.03 -41.32 6.79
C ASP A 23 10.57 -39.87 6.65
N LYS A 24 9.93 -39.52 5.52
CA LYS A 24 9.30 -38.20 5.36
C LYS A 24 8.09 -38.02 6.26
N ILE A 25 7.29 -39.06 6.45
CA ILE A 25 6.15 -39.04 7.38
C ILE A 25 6.67 -38.88 8.82
N LEU A 26 7.66 -39.70 9.20
CA LEU A 26 8.28 -39.63 10.52
C LEU A 26 8.85 -38.23 10.80
N LYS A 27 9.62 -37.66 9.86
CA LYS A 27 10.18 -36.30 10.01
C LYS A 27 9.10 -35.23 10.14
N ALA A 28 7.99 -35.36 9.42
CA ALA A 28 6.89 -34.40 9.50
C ALA A 28 6.15 -34.47 10.86
N ILE A 29 5.88 -35.68 11.35
CA ILE A 29 5.31 -35.91 12.69
C ILE A 29 6.28 -35.41 13.77
N ALA A 30 7.57 -35.73 13.66
CA ALA A 30 8.61 -35.30 14.60
C ALA A 30 8.68 -33.78 14.72
N LYS A 31 8.67 -33.05 13.58
CA LYS A 31 8.63 -31.58 13.59
C LYS A 31 7.38 -31.02 14.27
N ALA A 32 6.22 -31.61 14.00
CA ALA A 32 4.98 -31.18 14.64
C ALA A 32 4.98 -31.42 16.15
N ALA A 33 5.51 -32.58 16.60
CA ALA A 33 5.62 -32.93 18.01
C ALA A 33 6.67 -32.07 18.74
N GLN A 34 7.78 -31.74 18.08
CA GLN A 34 8.78 -30.80 18.61
C GLN A 34 8.21 -29.39 18.80
N ALA A 35 7.37 -28.93 17.87
CA ALA A 35 6.75 -27.60 17.96
C ALA A 35 5.79 -27.43 19.15
N VAL A 36 5.34 -28.54 19.75
CA VAL A 36 4.47 -28.54 20.94
C VAL A 36 5.17 -29.08 22.19
N GLU A 37 6.48 -29.28 22.14
CA GLU A 37 7.31 -29.82 23.24
C GLU A 37 6.89 -31.22 23.74
N GLU A 38 6.17 -32.00 22.90
CA GLU A 38 5.71 -33.37 23.19
C GLU A 38 6.47 -34.41 22.35
N TYR A 39 7.73 -34.12 21.98
CA TYR A 39 8.51 -35.02 21.14
C TYR A 39 8.96 -36.27 21.90
N ASP A 40 8.44 -37.41 21.47
CA ASP A 40 8.92 -38.74 21.83
C ASP A 40 9.17 -39.52 20.53
N GLU A 41 10.42 -39.94 20.33
CA GLU A 41 10.87 -40.66 19.14
C GLU A 41 10.17 -42.01 18.97
N SER A 42 9.88 -42.71 20.07
CA SER A 42 9.16 -43.99 20.07
C SER A 42 7.72 -43.78 19.62
N LEU A 43 7.07 -42.75 20.16
CA LEU A 43 5.70 -42.39 19.81
C LEU A 43 5.60 -41.94 18.35
N ALA A 44 6.52 -41.09 17.88
CA ALA A 44 6.54 -40.62 16.49
C ALA A 44 6.74 -41.78 15.49
N ASN A 45 7.62 -42.73 15.81
CA ASN A 45 7.79 -43.95 15.01
C ASN A 45 6.52 -44.80 14.98
N LYS A 46 5.88 -45.00 16.13
CA LYS A 46 4.61 -45.73 16.22
C LYS A 46 3.52 -45.09 15.38
N MET A 47 3.36 -43.77 15.45
CA MET A 47 2.37 -43.04 14.63
C MET A 47 2.70 -43.13 13.13
N ALA A 48 3.99 -43.10 12.75
CA ALA A 48 4.39 -43.29 11.37
C ALA A 48 4.09 -44.71 10.86
N ASP A 49 4.29 -45.74 11.69
CA ASP A 49 3.91 -47.13 11.37
C ASP A 49 2.39 -47.26 11.22
N GLU A 50 1.61 -46.71 12.16
CA GLU A 50 0.13 -46.71 12.09
C GLU A 50 -0.39 -45.98 10.83
N ALA A 51 0.25 -44.88 10.44
CA ALA A 51 -0.08 -44.16 9.20
C ALA A 51 0.19 -45.03 7.97
N VAL A 52 1.32 -45.74 7.92
CA VAL A 52 1.62 -46.67 6.82
C VAL A 52 0.61 -47.82 6.76
N GLU A 53 0.21 -48.38 7.91
CA GLU A 53 -0.83 -49.41 7.94
C GLU A 53 -2.18 -48.90 7.42
N LEU A 54 -2.56 -47.68 7.80
CA LEU A 54 -3.81 -47.08 7.35
C LEU A 54 -3.77 -46.76 5.84
N VAL A 55 -2.63 -46.29 5.33
CA VAL A 55 -2.38 -46.12 3.89
C VAL A 55 -2.53 -47.46 3.15
N ASN A 56 -1.90 -48.54 3.64
CA ASN A 56 -2.00 -49.87 3.04
C ASN A 56 -3.44 -50.43 3.07
N LYS A 57 -4.25 -50.06 4.06
CA LYS A 57 -5.68 -50.46 4.12
C LYS A 57 -6.55 -49.65 3.15
N LYS A 58 -6.21 -48.39 2.91
CA LYS A 58 -7.03 -47.45 2.13
C LYS A 58 -6.76 -47.51 0.63
N PHE A 59 -5.54 -47.88 0.24
CA PHE A 59 -5.10 -47.89 -1.15
C PHE A 59 -4.56 -49.25 -1.57
N HIS A 60 -4.78 -49.63 -2.83
CA HIS A 60 -4.25 -50.88 -3.38
C HIS A 60 -2.75 -50.72 -3.70
N GLU A 61 -1.99 -51.82 -3.73
CA GLU A 61 -0.57 -51.86 -4.13
C GLU A 61 -0.23 -51.17 -5.46
N ARG A 62 -1.21 -51.04 -6.37
CA ARG A 62 -1.04 -50.42 -7.69
C ARG A 62 -1.53 -48.97 -7.75
N SER A 63 -2.05 -48.43 -6.65
CA SER A 63 -2.50 -47.05 -6.56
C SER A 63 -1.31 -46.11 -6.38
N ILE A 64 -1.42 -44.91 -6.94
CA ILE A 64 -0.45 -43.83 -6.76
C ILE A 64 -1.19 -42.69 -6.05
N PRO A 65 -1.34 -42.74 -4.71
CA PRO A 65 -2.06 -41.72 -3.98
C PRO A 65 -1.35 -40.36 -4.08
N ALA A 66 -2.15 -39.29 -4.06
CA ALA A 66 -1.62 -37.94 -3.98
C ALA A 66 -0.98 -37.70 -2.60
N VAL A 67 0.02 -36.82 -2.56
CA VAL A 67 0.68 -36.42 -1.30
C VAL A 67 -0.33 -35.94 -0.25
N GLU A 68 -1.41 -35.27 -0.66
CA GLU A 68 -2.46 -34.81 0.27
C GLU A 68 -3.18 -35.97 0.96
N GLU A 69 -3.50 -37.04 0.23
CA GLU A 69 -4.19 -38.20 0.77
C GLU A 69 -3.35 -38.93 1.83
N ILE A 70 -2.03 -38.97 1.64
CA ILE A 70 -1.10 -39.49 2.65
C ILE A 70 -1.10 -38.58 3.88
N GLN A 71 -1.09 -37.26 3.70
CA GLN A 71 -1.10 -36.31 4.80
C GLN A 71 -2.40 -36.35 5.61
N ASP A 72 -3.56 -36.52 4.97
CA ASP A 72 -4.86 -36.71 5.62
C ASP A 72 -4.87 -37.99 6.46
N THR A 73 -4.21 -39.04 5.96
CA THR A 73 -4.08 -40.31 6.69
C THR A 73 -3.22 -40.13 7.95
N VAL A 74 -2.16 -39.32 7.90
CA VAL A 74 -1.34 -38.98 9.07
C VAL A 74 -2.14 -38.16 10.09
N GLU A 75 -2.92 -37.18 9.63
CA GLU A 75 -3.80 -36.38 10.48
C GLU A 75 -4.82 -37.26 11.23
N GLU A 76 -5.45 -38.19 10.52
CA GLU A 76 -6.40 -39.14 11.07
C GLU A 76 -5.78 -40.00 12.17
N VAL A 77 -4.55 -40.50 11.97
CA VAL A 77 -3.82 -41.29 12.97
C VAL A 77 -3.51 -40.47 14.22
N LEU A 78 -3.02 -39.24 14.07
CA LEU A 78 -2.70 -38.37 15.21
C LEU A 78 -3.96 -38.07 16.06
N ILE A 79 -5.11 -37.86 15.42
CA ILE A 79 -6.38 -37.63 16.11
C ILE A 79 -6.86 -38.89 16.83
N ARG A 80 -6.86 -40.05 16.15
CA ARG A 80 -7.28 -41.35 16.73
C ARG A 80 -6.43 -41.74 17.93
N SER A 81 -5.14 -41.46 17.88
CA SER A 81 -4.17 -41.73 18.96
C SER A 81 -4.16 -40.66 20.06
N ARG A 82 -5.16 -39.77 20.07
CA ARG A 82 -5.38 -38.70 21.07
C ARG A 82 -4.24 -37.68 21.18
N GLN A 83 -3.39 -37.58 20.16
CA GLN A 83 -2.31 -36.60 20.08
C GLN A 83 -2.83 -35.27 19.51
N ILE A 84 -3.84 -34.69 20.17
CA ILE A 84 -4.62 -33.57 19.63
C ILE A 84 -3.76 -32.31 19.40
N LYS A 85 -2.81 -32.03 20.28
CA LYS A 85 -1.90 -30.88 20.13
C LYS A 85 -0.97 -31.06 18.93
N THR A 86 -0.34 -32.22 18.81
CA THR A 86 0.51 -32.58 17.67
C THR A 86 -0.26 -32.59 16.36
N ALA A 87 -1.50 -33.09 16.35
CA ALA A 87 -2.39 -33.04 15.19
C ALA A 87 -2.67 -31.59 14.74
N LYS A 88 -3.03 -30.70 15.68
CA LYS A 88 -3.23 -29.27 15.39
C LYS A 88 -1.97 -28.61 14.83
N ALA A 89 -0.80 -28.87 15.44
CA ALA A 89 0.47 -28.33 14.97
C ALA A 89 0.83 -28.84 13.57
N TYR A 90 0.57 -30.11 13.29
CA TYR A 90 0.77 -30.72 11.97
C TYR A 90 -0.13 -30.09 10.89
N ILE A 91 -1.42 -29.91 11.20
CA ILE A 91 -2.40 -29.27 10.29
C ILE A 91 -1.96 -27.82 9.98
N LEU A 92 -1.61 -27.06 11.02
CA LEU A 92 -1.14 -25.68 10.87
C LEU A 92 0.15 -25.58 10.04
N TYR A 93 1.11 -26.47 10.28
CA TYR A 93 2.36 -26.53 9.52
C TYR A 93 2.10 -26.85 8.04
N ARG A 94 1.18 -27.78 7.74
CA ARG A 94 0.77 -28.11 6.38
C ARG A 94 0.15 -26.91 5.67
N ASP A 95 -0.79 -26.23 6.32
CA ASP A 95 -1.45 -25.02 5.79
C ASP A 95 -0.44 -23.90 5.54
N GLN A 96 0.45 -23.62 6.49
CA GLN A 96 1.50 -22.61 6.33
C GLN A 96 2.41 -22.91 5.14
N HIS A 97 2.82 -24.17 4.97
CA HIS A 97 3.65 -24.59 3.84
C HIS A 97 2.89 -24.61 2.50
N ALA A 98 1.60 -24.91 2.50
CA ALA A 98 0.76 -24.77 1.31
C ALA A 98 0.72 -23.31 0.86
N ARG A 99 0.45 -22.37 1.78
CA ARG A 99 0.47 -20.93 1.48
C ARG A 99 1.83 -20.42 1.01
N LEU A 100 2.94 -20.91 1.58
CA LEU A 100 4.30 -20.55 1.12
C LEU A 100 4.59 -21.04 -0.30
N ARG A 101 4.10 -22.24 -0.65
CA ARG A 101 4.23 -22.77 -2.01
C ARG A 101 3.37 -22.03 -3.01
N GLU A 102 2.13 -21.70 -2.67
CA GLU A 102 1.28 -20.85 -3.50
C GLU A 102 1.99 -19.52 -3.82
N ILE A 103 2.61 -18.88 -2.81
CA ILE A 103 3.40 -17.67 -3.05
C ILE A 103 4.57 -17.92 -3.99
N ASN A 104 5.31 -19.04 -3.84
CA ASN A 104 6.49 -19.34 -4.65
C ASN A 104 6.16 -19.75 -6.10
N GLU A 105 5.14 -20.59 -6.32
CA GLU A 105 4.71 -21.00 -7.67
C GLU A 105 4.06 -19.84 -8.45
N MET A 106 3.51 -18.84 -7.74
CA MET A 106 2.85 -17.70 -8.36
C MET A 106 3.81 -16.61 -8.88
N VAL A 107 5.07 -16.59 -8.47
CA VAL A 107 6.07 -15.60 -8.94
C VAL A 107 6.93 -16.21 -10.05
N ASN A 108 6.31 -16.59 -11.17
CA ASN A 108 7.07 -16.70 -12.42
C ASN A 108 7.37 -15.29 -12.92
N SER A 109 8.48 -14.73 -12.42
CA SER A 109 8.91 -13.36 -12.74
C SER A 109 9.05 -13.12 -14.25
N SER A 110 9.40 -14.17 -15.01
CA SER A 110 9.51 -14.09 -16.48
C SER A 110 8.13 -13.91 -17.13
N GLU A 111 7.13 -14.64 -16.66
CA GLU A 111 5.75 -14.54 -17.18
C GLU A 111 5.13 -13.16 -16.84
N LEU A 112 5.32 -12.66 -15.63
CA LEU A 112 4.84 -11.31 -15.24
C LEU A 112 5.44 -10.21 -16.13
N MET A 113 6.74 -10.29 -16.41
CA MET A 113 7.40 -9.34 -17.31
C MET A 113 6.88 -9.48 -18.75
N GLU A 114 6.78 -10.69 -19.28
CA GLU A 114 6.28 -10.92 -20.64
C GLU A 114 4.84 -10.45 -20.81
N ASN A 115 3.96 -10.71 -19.84
CA ASN A 115 2.56 -10.30 -19.88
C ASN A 115 2.42 -8.77 -19.91
N TYR A 116 3.25 -8.06 -19.15
CA TYR A 116 3.29 -6.59 -19.21
C TYR A 116 3.81 -6.10 -20.57
N ILE A 117 4.94 -6.63 -21.05
CA ILE A 117 5.57 -6.23 -22.32
C ILE A 117 4.61 -6.45 -23.50
N LYS A 118 3.89 -7.58 -23.51
CA LYS A 118 2.90 -7.92 -24.54
C LYS A 118 1.54 -7.25 -24.30
N GLN A 119 1.36 -6.50 -23.20
CA GLN A 119 0.11 -5.85 -22.79
C GLN A 119 -1.10 -6.80 -22.75
N VAL A 120 -0.87 -8.06 -22.35
CA VAL A 120 -1.90 -9.11 -22.33
C VAL A 120 -2.73 -9.05 -21.05
N ASP A 121 -2.15 -8.60 -19.94
CA ASP A 121 -2.87 -8.44 -18.67
C ASP A 121 -3.68 -7.13 -18.66
N TRP A 122 -4.97 -7.22 -18.36
CA TRP A 122 -5.85 -6.06 -18.22
C TRP A 122 -5.38 -5.09 -17.13
N ARG A 123 -4.64 -5.58 -16.12
CA ARG A 123 -4.05 -4.76 -15.04
C ARG A 123 -3.10 -3.69 -15.54
N VAL A 124 -2.55 -3.84 -16.75
CA VAL A 124 -1.77 -2.78 -17.40
C VAL A 124 -2.62 -1.51 -17.62
N LYS A 125 -3.95 -1.64 -17.69
CA LYS A 125 -4.93 -0.56 -17.89
C LYS A 125 -5.76 -0.24 -16.64
N GLU A 126 -5.46 -0.84 -15.49
CA GLU A 126 -6.23 -0.63 -14.26
C GLU A 126 -6.09 0.79 -13.72
N ASN A 127 -4.87 1.37 -13.80
CA ASN A 127 -4.62 2.75 -13.42
C ASN A 127 -4.69 3.67 -14.65
N SER A 128 -5.73 4.49 -14.75
CA SER A 128 -5.94 5.43 -15.86
C SER A 128 -4.87 6.51 -15.97
N ASN A 129 -4.15 6.79 -14.88
CA ASN A 129 -3.07 7.78 -14.86
C ASN A 129 -1.73 7.15 -15.29
N MET A 130 -1.61 5.82 -15.40
CA MET A 130 -0.39 5.17 -15.87
C MET A 130 -0.43 4.82 -17.35
N SER A 131 0.72 4.98 -17.99
CA SER A 131 0.96 4.50 -19.35
C SER A 131 2.05 3.42 -19.37
N TYR A 132 2.12 2.68 -20.47
CA TYR A 132 3.15 1.67 -20.70
C TYR A 132 4.55 2.29 -20.57
N SER A 133 5.30 1.89 -19.54
CA SER A 133 6.58 2.48 -19.18
C SER A 133 7.38 1.56 -18.25
N LEU A 134 8.66 1.87 -18.04
CA LEU A 134 9.50 1.13 -17.09
C LEU A 134 8.95 1.18 -15.66
N GLN A 135 8.43 2.33 -15.21
CA GLN A 135 7.82 2.39 -13.87
C GLN A 135 6.47 1.70 -13.83
N GLY A 136 5.70 1.75 -14.92
CA GLY A 136 4.48 0.95 -15.04
C GLY A 136 4.77 -0.55 -14.91
N LEU A 137 5.90 -1.03 -15.46
CA LEU A 137 6.37 -2.41 -15.26
C LEU A 137 6.74 -2.68 -13.80
N ASN A 138 7.55 -1.80 -13.17
CA ASN A 138 7.93 -1.95 -11.77
C ASN A 138 6.70 -1.99 -10.86
N ASN A 139 5.76 -1.06 -11.07
CA ASN A 139 4.49 -1.02 -10.36
C ASN A 139 3.68 -2.29 -10.62
N HIS A 140 3.53 -2.74 -11.86
CA HIS A 140 2.79 -3.97 -12.18
C HIS A 140 3.35 -5.20 -11.44
N ILE A 141 4.68 -5.37 -11.43
CA ILE A 141 5.34 -6.46 -10.72
C ILE A 141 5.13 -6.34 -9.21
N ALA A 142 5.42 -5.17 -8.63
CA ALA A 142 5.28 -4.92 -7.20
C ALA A 142 3.82 -5.11 -6.74
N SER A 143 2.88 -4.55 -7.49
CA SER A 143 1.44 -4.64 -7.24
C SER A 143 0.97 -6.08 -7.17
N ASN A 144 1.37 -6.89 -8.15
CA ASN A 144 0.97 -8.30 -8.21
C ASN A 144 1.50 -9.09 -7.00
N ILE A 145 2.75 -8.85 -6.62
CA ILE A 145 3.38 -9.50 -5.46
C ILE A 145 2.69 -9.09 -4.16
N SER A 146 2.47 -7.78 -3.96
CA SER A 146 1.85 -7.22 -2.76
C SER A 146 0.40 -7.69 -2.58
N SER A 147 -0.42 -7.67 -3.64
CA SER A 147 -1.81 -8.13 -3.55
C SER A 147 -1.91 -9.60 -3.14
N ARG A 148 -1.02 -10.45 -3.67
CA ARG A 148 -0.97 -11.87 -3.32
C ARG A 148 -0.49 -12.09 -1.89
N TYR A 149 0.47 -11.28 -1.42
CA TYR A 149 0.88 -11.29 -0.02
C TYR A 149 -0.30 -10.98 0.91
N TRP A 150 -1.04 -9.90 0.67
CA TRP A 150 -2.22 -9.54 1.46
C TRP A 150 -3.24 -10.67 1.52
N LEU A 151 -3.63 -11.21 0.37
CA LEU A 151 -4.68 -12.24 0.29
C LEU A 151 -4.29 -13.57 0.97
N ASN A 152 -3.01 -13.94 0.96
CA ASN A 152 -2.57 -15.25 1.45
C ASN A 152 -1.97 -15.21 2.86
N LYS A 153 -1.40 -14.07 3.27
CA LYS A 153 -0.74 -13.92 4.58
C LYS A 153 -1.54 -13.12 5.59
N VAL A 154 -2.26 -12.09 5.16
CA VAL A 154 -2.93 -11.18 6.10
C VAL A 154 -4.43 -11.45 6.17
N TYR A 155 -5.10 -11.54 5.03
CA TYR A 155 -6.54 -11.79 4.99
C TYR A 155 -6.89 -13.25 5.27
N SER A 156 -8.06 -13.45 5.88
CA SER A 156 -8.62 -14.77 6.11
C SER A 156 -9.13 -15.39 4.81
N ALA A 157 -9.27 -16.72 4.78
CA ALA A 157 -9.75 -17.42 3.60
C ALA A 157 -11.14 -16.91 3.11
N PRO A 158 -12.14 -16.65 3.97
CA PRO A 158 -13.42 -16.09 3.52
C PRO A 158 -13.30 -14.76 2.78
N ILE A 159 -12.46 -13.84 3.28
CA ILE A 159 -12.24 -12.53 2.64
C ILE A 159 -11.58 -12.69 1.27
N ARG A 160 -10.55 -13.54 1.20
CA ARG A 160 -9.84 -13.81 -0.05
C ARG A 160 -10.77 -14.40 -1.12
N GLU A 161 -11.61 -15.37 -0.75
CA GLU A 161 -12.52 -16.00 -1.71
C GLU A 161 -13.62 -15.04 -2.15
N ALA A 162 -14.17 -14.21 -1.25
CA ALA A 162 -15.12 -13.16 -1.61
C ALA A 162 -14.52 -12.14 -2.60
N TYR A 163 -13.26 -11.73 -2.41
CA TYR A 163 -12.55 -10.86 -3.35
C TYR A 163 -12.36 -11.55 -4.72
N LYS A 164 -11.92 -12.82 -4.74
CA LYS A 164 -11.71 -13.58 -5.99
C LYS A 164 -13.00 -13.81 -6.77
N ASN A 165 -14.10 -14.07 -6.07
CA ASN A 165 -15.41 -14.30 -6.67
C ASN A 165 -16.09 -13.01 -7.14
N GLY A 166 -15.55 -11.84 -6.77
CA GLY A 166 -16.15 -10.54 -7.07
C GLY A 166 -17.34 -10.19 -6.18
N ASP A 167 -17.52 -10.89 -5.06
CA ASP A 167 -18.55 -10.57 -4.06
C ASP A 167 -18.25 -9.24 -3.34
N MET A 168 -16.97 -8.87 -3.27
CA MET A 168 -16.49 -7.58 -2.78
C MET A 168 -15.20 -7.14 -3.51
N HIS A 169 -14.94 -5.84 -3.51
CA HIS A 169 -13.70 -5.28 -4.01
C HIS A 169 -12.88 -4.65 -2.88
N ILE A 170 -11.63 -5.08 -2.74
CA ILE A 170 -10.67 -4.48 -1.80
C ILE A 170 -9.86 -3.45 -2.58
N HIS A 171 -10.13 -2.18 -2.31
CA HIS A 171 -9.41 -1.07 -2.94
C HIS A 171 -7.93 -1.07 -2.54
N ASP A 172 -7.08 -0.74 -3.50
CA ASP A 172 -5.63 -0.56 -3.33
C ASP A 172 -4.89 -1.74 -2.67
N LEU A 173 -5.43 -2.95 -2.86
CA LEU A 173 -4.86 -4.21 -2.39
C LEU A 173 -3.40 -4.39 -2.83
N GLN A 174 -2.99 -3.72 -3.89
CA GLN A 174 -1.64 -3.74 -4.44
C GLN A 174 -0.60 -2.93 -3.65
N LEU A 175 -1.03 -2.10 -2.70
CA LEU A 175 -0.13 -1.26 -1.91
C LEU A 175 -0.06 -1.74 -0.45
N LEU A 176 1.15 -1.66 0.11
CA LEU A 176 1.42 -1.94 1.53
C LEU A 176 1.55 -0.61 2.28
N SER A 177 0.50 0.20 2.22
CA SER A 177 0.51 1.58 2.70
C SER A 177 -0.84 1.97 3.32
N ALA A 178 -0.89 3.17 3.89
CA ALA A 178 -2.17 3.82 4.18
C ALA A 178 -2.90 4.18 2.88
N TYR A 179 -4.21 4.40 2.96
CA TYR A 179 -5.01 4.83 1.81
C TYR A 179 -4.74 6.29 1.47
N CYS A 180 -5.30 7.25 2.21
CA CYS A 180 -5.10 8.68 1.97
C CYS A 180 -4.69 9.39 3.26
N ALA A 181 -4.16 10.62 3.14
CA ALA A 181 -3.76 11.44 4.29
C ALA A 181 -4.10 12.91 4.09
N GLY A 182 -4.66 13.52 5.13
CA GLY A 182 -4.77 14.97 5.26
C GLY A 182 -3.67 15.46 6.20
N TRP A 183 -2.91 16.45 5.74
CA TRP A 183 -1.74 16.98 6.43
C TRP A 183 -2.02 18.40 6.96
N GLU A 184 -1.36 18.74 8.05
CA GLU A 184 -1.44 20.08 8.62
C GLU A 184 -0.30 20.94 8.05
N LEU A 185 -0.64 21.93 7.21
CA LEU A 185 0.37 22.80 6.61
C LEU A 185 1.16 23.59 7.66
N LYS A 186 0.51 23.93 8.78
CA LYS A 186 1.14 24.60 9.92
C LYS A 186 2.35 23.84 10.46
N ASP A 187 2.30 22.51 10.55
CA ASP A 187 3.44 21.72 11.04
C ASP A 187 4.64 21.84 10.09
N LEU A 188 4.42 21.77 8.78
CA LEU A 188 5.46 22.04 7.78
C LEU A 188 6.05 23.45 7.93
N LEU A 189 5.23 24.46 8.24
CA LEU A 189 5.69 25.84 8.46
C LEU A 189 6.47 26.04 9.77
N ILE A 190 6.25 25.20 10.79
CA ILE A 190 6.95 25.23 12.08
C ILE A 190 8.25 24.43 12.03
N SER A 191 8.16 23.21 11.49
CA SER A 191 9.20 22.19 11.57
C SER A 191 10.12 22.19 10.35
N GLY A 192 9.63 22.68 9.21
CA GLY A 192 10.27 22.47 7.91
C GLY A 192 10.06 21.03 7.42
N PHE A 193 10.81 20.64 6.39
CA PHE A 193 10.67 19.31 5.81
C PHE A 193 11.86 18.42 6.15
N GLY A 194 11.66 17.43 7.02
CA GLY A 194 12.72 16.55 7.53
C GLY A 194 12.20 15.38 8.36
N GLY A 195 13.05 14.82 9.23
CA GLY A 195 12.68 13.75 10.15
C GLY A 195 13.17 12.35 9.74
N VAL A 196 13.90 12.23 8.62
CA VAL A 196 14.44 10.94 8.14
C VAL A 196 15.94 10.90 8.35
N SER A 197 16.39 10.01 9.23
CA SER A 197 17.81 9.84 9.56
C SER A 197 18.66 9.58 8.32
N GLY A 198 19.73 10.35 8.18
CA GLY A 198 20.68 10.24 7.06
C GLY A 198 20.20 10.83 5.73
N LYS A 199 19.08 11.56 5.72
CA LYS A 199 18.60 12.32 4.56
C LYS A 199 18.77 13.83 4.76
N VAL A 200 18.75 14.56 3.65
CA VAL A 200 18.81 16.03 3.66
C VAL A 200 17.47 16.57 4.16
N GLU A 201 17.52 17.61 4.99
CA GLU A 201 16.35 18.26 5.57
C GLU A 201 16.32 19.75 5.22
N SER A 202 15.11 20.31 5.11
CA SER A 202 14.85 21.72 4.86
C SER A 202 14.37 22.39 6.14
N ARG A 203 14.98 23.52 6.49
CA ARG A 203 14.48 24.37 7.57
C ARG A 203 13.13 24.99 7.20
N PRO A 204 12.34 25.44 8.19
CA PRO A 204 11.09 26.15 7.96
C PRO A 204 11.22 27.28 6.92
N PRO A 205 10.25 27.41 5.99
CA PRO A 205 10.32 28.38 4.91
C PRO A 205 10.16 29.81 5.46
N LYS A 206 10.93 30.75 4.90
CA LYS A 206 10.89 32.18 5.26
C LYS A 206 10.21 33.06 4.21
N HIS A 207 10.08 32.57 2.99
CA HIS A 207 9.60 33.31 1.83
C HIS A 207 8.52 32.51 1.10
N PHE A 208 7.59 33.21 0.46
CA PHE A 208 6.41 32.64 -0.20
C PHE A 208 6.76 31.52 -1.18
N ARG A 209 7.71 31.79 -2.09
CA ARG A 209 8.15 30.78 -3.07
C ARG A 209 8.83 29.57 -2.42
N THR A 210 9.57 29.77 -1.33
CA THR A 210 10.19 28.67 -0.60
C THR A 210 9.14 27.80 0.09
N ALA A 211 8.07 28.40 0.64
CA ALA A 211 6.96 27.66 1.21
C ALA A 211 6.27 26.78 0.14
N LEU A 212 5.92 27.38 -1.01
CA LEU A 212 5.34 26.65 -2.14
C LEU A 212 6.25 25.51 -2.62
N GLY A 213 7.56 25.74 -2.76
CA GLY A 213 8.51 24.71 -3.17
C GLY A 213 8.64 23.57 -2.15
N GLN A 214 8.56 23.86 -0.84
CA GLN A 214 8.54 22.82 0.18
C GLN A 214 7.24 22.00 0.14
N ILE A 215 6.09 22.63 -0.10
CA ILE A 215 4.80 21.94 -0.28
C ILE A 215 4.86 20.97 -1.47
N VAL A 216 5.44 21.39 -2.60
CA VAL A 216 5.66 20.51 -3.76
C VAL A 216 6.50 19.30 -3.36
N ASN A 217 7.67 19.53 -2.75
CA ASN A 217 8.56 18.44 -2.33
C ASN A 217 7.90 17.50 -1.32
N PHE A 218 7.08 18.04 -0.42
CA PHE A 218 6.33 17.29 0.57
C PHE A 218 5.37 16.31 -0.10
N PHE A 219 4.48 16.79 -0.98
CA PHE A 219 3.54 15.93 -1.70
C PHE A 219 4.26 14.89 -2.59
N TYR A 220 5.31 15.28 -3.31
CA TYR A 220 6.04 14.32 -4.16
C TYR A 220 6.78 13.25 -3.36
N THR A 221 7.17 13.54 -2.12
CA THR A 221 7.84 12.56 -1.28
C THR A 221 6.84 11.62 -0.63
N LEU A 222 5.74 12.15 -0.10
CA LEU A 222 4.76 11.37 0.65
C LEU A 222 3.76 10.62 -0.23
N GLN A 223 3.63 10.94 -1.52
CA GLN A 223 2.83 10.13 -2.45
C GLN A 223 3.35 8.68 -2.57
N GLY A 224 4.61 8.43 -2.19
CA GLY A 224 5.18 7.08 -2.14
C GLY A 224 4.75 6.28 -0.91
N GLU A 225 4.17 6.95 0.10
CA GLU A 225 3.82 6.38 1.41
C GLU A 225 2.31 6.19 1.59
N VAL A 226 1.50 6.70 0.66
CA VAL A 226 0.04 6.56 0.64
C VAL A 226 -0.45 6.12 -0.74
N ALA A 227 -1.60 5.46 -0.80
CA ALA A 227 -2.17 4.93 -2.04
C ALA A 227 -3.01 5.94 -2.84
N GLY A 228 -3.67 6.83 -2.12
CA GLY A 228 -4.68 7.74 -2.61
C GLY A 228 -4.26 9.20 -2.42
N ALA A 229 -5.24 10.04 -2.13
CA ALA A 229 -5.04 11.48 -2.12
C ALA A 229 -4.25 11.99 -0.91
N GLU A 230 -3.50 13.05 -1.14
CA GLU A 230 -2.88 13.87 -0.11
C GLU A 230 -3.49 15.26 -0.10
N ALA A 231 -3.78 15.79 1.08
CA ALA A 231 -4.45 17.08 1.19
C ALA A 231 -3.75 18.02 2.16
N PHE A 232 -3.74 19.31 1.83
CA PHE A 232 -3.55 20.38 2.81
C PHE A 232 -4.85 21.15 3.00
N ALA A 233 -5.19 21.42 4.26
CA ALA A 233 -6.25 22.34 4.63
C ALA A 233 -5.70 23.77 4.85
N ASN A 234 -6.58 24.77 4.72
CA ASN A 234 -6.31 26.18 5.04
C ASN A 234 -5.11 26.77 4.27
N PHE A 235 -4.97 26.39 2.99
CA PHE A 235 -3.79 26.71 2.19
C PHE A 235 -3.59 28.21 1.98
N ASP A 236 -4.65 28.93 1.64
CA ASP A 236 -4.66 30.38 1.49
C ASP A 236 -4.41 31.09 2.82
N THR A 237 -5.07 30.66 3.90
CA THR A 237 -4.89 31.22 5.25
C THR A 237 -3.42 31.13 5.70
N TYR A 238 -2.81 29.96 5.60
CA TYR A 238 -1.45 29.75 6.11
C TYR A 238 -0.36 30.41 5.24
N LEU A 239 -0.61 30.63 3.95
CA LEU A 239 0.37 31.23 3.04
C LEU A 239 0.21 32.75 2.88
N ALA A 240 -0.97 33.31 3.15
CA ALA A 240 -1.24 34.74 3.04
C ALA A 240 -0.21 35.63 3.77
N PRO A 241 0.27 35.31 4.99
CA PRO A 241 1.24 36.17 5.65
C PRO A 241 2.57 36.32 4.92
N PHE A 242 3.02 35.30 4.19
CA PHE A 242 4.26 35.38 3.41
C PHE A 242 4.20 36.48 2.35
N ILE A 243 3.03 36.76 1.77
CA ILE A 243 2.85 37.81 0.77
C ILE A 243 3.17 39.18 1.36
N ARG A 244 2.61 39.49 2.54
CA ARG A 244 2.85 40.76 3.23
C ARG A 244 4.29 40.88 3.73
N TYR A 245 4.83 39.80 4.31
CA TYR A 245 6.18 39.78 4.86
C TYR A 245 7.27 39.90 3.79
N ASP A 246 7.03 39.34 2.60
CA ASP A 246 7.91 39.49 1.43
C ASP A 246 7.62 40.77 0.63
N ASN A 247 6.58 41.54 0.99
CA ASN A 247 6.11 42.73 0.29
C ASN A 247 5.83 42.48 -1.21
N LEU A 248 5.14 41.37 -1.50
CA LEU A 248 4.85 40.93 -2.86
C LEU A 248 3.64 41.68 -3.44
N ASN A 249 3.75 42.01 -4.72
CA ASN A 249 2.60 42.46 -5.51
C ASN A 249 1.87 41.29 -6.17
N TYR A 250 0.68 41.57 -6.73
CA TYR A 250 -0.17 40.57 -7.39
C TYR A 250 0.56 39.75 -8.48
N GLN A 251 1.38 40.39 -9.31
CA GLN A 251 2.09 39.70 -10.40
C GLN A 251 3.12 38.70 -9.84
N GLU A 252 3.78 39.04 -8.73
CA GLU A 252 4.74 38.15 -8.08
C GLU A 252 4.06 36.96 -7.40
N VAL A 253 2.88 37.18 -6.80
CA VAL A 253 2.06 36.12 -6.20
C VAL A 253 1.53 35.18 -7.29
N LYS A 254 0.95 35.72 -8.36
CA LYS A 254 0.49 34.94 -9.50
C LYS A 254 1.62 34.14 -10.13
N GLN A 255 2.80 34.73 -10.30
CA GLN A 255 3.96 34.01 -10.81
C GLN A 255 4.41 32.88 -9.89
N GLY A 256 4.37 33.07 -8.56
CA GLY A 256 4.69 32.03 -7.58
C GLY A 256 3.69 30.87 -7.63
N LEU A 257 2.40 31.17 -7.72
CA LEU A 257 1.35 30.15 -7.85
C LEU A 257 1.40 29.42 -9.21
N GLN A 258 1.77 30.11 -10.29
CA GLN A 258 2.05 29.49 -11.58
C GLN A 258 3.21 28.50 -11.49
N GLU A 259 4.31 28.90 -10.87
CA GLU A 259 5.45 28.01 -10.62
C GLU A 259 5.01 26.77 -9.81
N PHE A 260 4.22 26.99 -8.74
CA PHE A 260 3.67 25.91 -7.91
C PHE A 260 2.80 24.94 -8.73
N LEU A 261 1.80 25.44 -9.45
CA LEU A 261 0.86 24.63 -10.22
C LEU A 261 1.56 23.87 -11.34
N PHE A 262 2.53 24.48 -12.02
CA PHE A 262 3.31 23.79 -13.04
C PHE A 262 4.07 22.62 -12.43
N ASN A 263 4.74 22.83 -11.29
CA ASN A 263 5.49 21.76 -10.63
C ASN A 263 4.57 20.64 -10.10
N MET A 264 3.36 20.96 -9.61
CA MET A 264 2.38 19.95 -9.16
C MET A 264 1.82 19.09 -10.31
N ASN A 265 1.80 19.62 -11.53
CA ASN A 265 1.24 18.94 -12.71
C ASN A 265 2.30 18.35 -13.65
N VAL A 266 3.59 18.39 -13.28
CA VAL A 266 4.64 17.68 -14.04
C VAL A 266 4.70 16.23 -13.55
N PRO A 267 4.38 15.22 -14.37
CA PRO A 267 4.56 13.83 -13.97
C PRO A 267 6.07 13.56 -13.80
N THR A 268 6.53 13.45 -12.54
CA THR A 268 7.94 13.19 -12.26
C THR A 268 8.27 11.70 -12.39
N ARG A 269 9.57 11.37 -12.39
CA ARG A 269 10.10 10.02 -12.63
C ARG A 269 9.65 8.95 -11.63
N VAL A 270 9.03 9.35 -10.52
CA VAL A 270 8.47 8.42 -9.52
C VAL A 270 7.02 8.15 -9.90
N GLY A 271 6.77 7.02 -10.56
CA GLY A 271 5.42 6.55 -10.90
C GLY A 271 4.78 7.11 -12.18
N PHE A 272 5.39 8.11 -12.86
CA PHE A 272 4.82 8.80 -14.04
C PHE A 272 3.40 9.36 -13.82
N GLN A 273 3.04 9.61 -12.57
CA GLN A 273 1.79 10.23 -12.19
C GLN A 273 2.09 11.54 -11.47
N THR A 274 1.22 12.52 -11.69
CA THR A 274 1.13 13.68 -10.81
C THR A 274 0.54 13.21 -9.48
N PRO A 275 1.05 13.69 -8.33
CA PRO A 275 0.52 13.30 -7.03
C PRO A 275 -0.96 13.70 -6.97
N PHE A 276 -1.82 12.76 -6.51
CA PHE A 276 -3.22 13.06 -6.32
C PHE A 276 -3.34 13.99 -5.11
N THR A 277 -3.50 15.28 -5.38
CA THR A 277 -3.49 16.30 -4.34
C THR A 277 -4.76 17.11 -4.27
N ASN A 278 -5.13 17.51 -3.05
CA ASN A 278 -6.25 18.38 -2.75
C ASN A 278 -5.77 19.59 -1.94
N LEU A 279 -6.26 20.78 -2.28
CA LEU A 279 -6.07 21.97 -1.47
C LEU A 279 -7.42 22.51 -1.04
N THR A 280 -7.60 22.69 0.26
CA THR A 280 -8.75 23.44 0.78
C THR A 280 -8.37 24.91 0.92
N LEU A 281 -9.20 25.77 0.31
CA LEU A 281 -9.11 27.21 0.33
C LEU A 281 -10.27 27.74 1.17
N ASP A 282 -9.94 28.51 2.20
CA ASP A 282 -10.90 28.94 3.20
C ASP A 282 -11.73 30.14 2.73
N LEU A 283 -11.18 30.98 1.85
CA LEU A 283 -11.66 32.33 1.47
C LEU A 283 -11.65 33.33 2.62
N SER A 284 -12.08 32.92 3.80
CA SER A 284 -11.98 33.68 5.03
C SER A 284 -11.57 32.74 6.16
N PRO A 285 -10.61 33.14 7.02
CA PRO A 285 -10.09 32.25 8.03
C PRO A 285 -11.18 31.96 9.07
N SER A 286 -11.27 30.70 9.52
CA SER A 286 -12.17 30.34 10.61
C SER A 286 -11.87 31.14 11.88
N GLU A 287 -12.85 31.30 12.78
CA GLU A 287 -12.64 32.07 14.02
C GLU A 287 -11.47 31.51 14.85
N THR A 288 -11.29 30.19 14.87
CA THR A 288 -10.19 29.56 15.61
C THR A 288 -8.85 29.89 14.97
N ILE A 289 -8.64 29.55 13.70
CA ILE A 289 -7.36 29.74 13.00
C ILE A 289 -7.05 31.23 12.83
N GLY A 290 -8.05 32.04 12.51
CA GLY A 290 -7.92 33.49 12.34
C GLY A 290 -7.42 34.20 13.60
N ASN A 291 -7.68 33.66 14.79
CA ASN A 291 -7.19 34.23 16.05
C ASN A 291 -5.80 33.74 16.47
N GLU A 292 -5.25 32.74 15.78
CA GLU A 292 -3.89 32.27 15.99
C GLU A 292 -2.85 33.24 15.44
N SER A 293 -1.68 33.24 16.06
CA SER A 293 -0.52 33.99 15.59
C SER A 293 0.08 33.38 14.33
N VAL A 294 0.51 34.25 13.42
CA VAL A 294 1.18 33.88 12.18
C VAL A 294 2.51 33.17 12.43
N ILE A 295 2.89 32.26 11.52
CA ILE A 295 4.19 31.56 11.54
C ILE A 295 5.00 31.93 10.30
N ILE A 296 6.22 32.45 10.50
CA ILE A 296 7.19 32.73 9.43
C ILE A 296 8.55 32.17 9.82
N GLY A 297 9.15 31.33 8.97
CA GLY A 297 10.47 30.75 9.25
C GLY A 297 10.53 29.93 10.55
N GLY A 298 9.44 29.26 10.91
CA GLY A 298 9.30 28.48 12.14
C GLY A 298 9.13 29.31 13.40
N LYS A 299 8.84 30.62 13.28
CA LYS A 299 8.68 31.53 14.42
C LYS A 299 7.27 32.10 14.46
N VAL A 300 6.73 32.18 15.68
CA VAL A 300 5.45 32.84 15.96
C VAL A 300 5.62 34.36 15.89
N MET A 301 4.73 35.00 15.15
CA MET A 301 4.70 36.45 14.91
C MET A 301 3.57 37.12 15.72
N PRO A 302 3.65 38.44 15.99
CA PRO A 302 2.63 39.12 16.79
C PRO A 302 1.28 39.27 16.08
N GLU A 303 1.27 39.35 14.75
CA GLU A 303 0.05 39.45 13.94
C GLU A 303 -0.73 38.13 13.90
N LYS A 304 -2.02 38.22 13.62
CA LYS A 304 -2.94 37.07 13.56
C LYS A 304 -3.38 36.77 12.13
N TYR A 305 -3.72 35.53 11.82
CA TYR A 305 -4.13 35.15 10.46
C TYR A 305 -5.34 35.96 9.93
N LYS A 306 -6.29 36.34 10.79
CA LYS A 306 -7.43 37.19 10.40
C LYS A 306 -7.04 38.58 9.89
N ASP A 307 -5.82 39.03 10.15
CA ASP A 307 -5.33 40.34 9.72
C ASP A 307 -4.86 40.34 8.25
N PHE A 308 -4.93 39.21 7.53
CA PHE A 308 -4.35 39.00 6.19
C PHE A 308 -5.38 38.70 5.08
N GLN A 309 -6.60 39.22 5.21
CA GLN A 309 -7.67 38.97 4.23
C GLN A 309 -7.30 39.40 2.80
N ALA A 310 -6.66 40.57 2.64
CA ALA A 310 -6.27 41.07 1.32
C ALA A 310 -5.27 40.14 0.61
N GLU A 311 -4.36 39.53 1.36
CA GLU A 311 -3.39 38.56 0.84
C GLU A 311 -4.04 37.20 0.55
N MET A 312 -5.04 36.78 1.34
CA MET A 312 -5.86 35.61 1.02
C MET A 312 -6.63 35.80 -0.28
N ASP A 313 -7.27 36.95 -0.46
CA ASP A 313 -7.97 37.30 -1.71
C ASP A 313 -7.00 37.26 -2.90
N MET A 314 -5.78 37.77 -2.70
CA MET A 314 -4.72 37.74 -3.71
C MET A 314 -4.35 36.32 -4.13
N ILE A 315 -4.22 35.39 -3.17
CA ILE A 315 -3.95 33.97 -3.45
C ILE A 315 -5.10 33.35 -4.22
N ASN A 316 -6.33 33.55 -3.76
CA ASN A 316 -7.52 32.90 -4.33
C ASN A 316 -7.77 33.34 -5.79
N ILE A 317 -7.70 34.66 -6.06
CA ILE A 317 -7.85 35.19 -7.42
C ILE A 317 -6.73 34.67 -8.33
N ALA A 318 -5.47 34.78 -7.89
CA ALA A 318 -4.34 34.35 -8.69
C ALA A 318 -4.34 32.83 -8.94
N PHE A 319 -4.72 32.03 -7.94
CA PHE A 319 -4.84 30.59 -8.07
C PHE A 319 -5.93 30.21 -9.09
N ALA A 320 -7.12 30.82 -9.00
CA ALA A 320 -8.21 30.59 -9.93
C ALA A 320 -7.82 30.97 -11.37
N GLU A 321 -7.19 32.13 -11.57
CA GLU A 321 -6.71 32.57 -12.88
C GLU A 321 -5.74 31.56 -13.50
N VAL A 322 -4.71 31.13 -12.76
CA VAL A 322 -3.71 30.20 -13.29
C VAL A 322 -4.31 28.82 -13.58
N MET A 323 -5.22 28.34 -12.74
CA MET A 323 -5.95 27.09 -13.00
C MET A 323 -6.77 27.16 -14.29
N MET A 324 -7.42 28.31 -14.56
CA MET A 324 -8.20 28.54 -15.78
C MET A 324 -7.33 28.72 -17.03
N GLU A 325 -6.16 29.36 -16.90
CA GLU A 325 -5.18 29.47 -17.99
C GLU A 325 -4.72 28.10 -18.49
N GLY A 326 -4.55 27.15 -17.56
CA GLY A 326 -4.22 25.76 -17.86
C GLY A 326 -2.81 25.57 -18.43
N ASP A 327 -2.61 24.44 -19.08
CA ASP A 327 -1.32 24.05 -19.65
C ASP A 327 -1.02 24.74 -21.00
N ALA A 328 0.14 24.43 -21.59
CA ALA A 328 0.56 24.98 -22.88
C ALA A 328 -0.40 24.71 -24.07
N LYS A 329 -1.40 23.84 -23.90
CA LYS A 329 -2.44 23.53 -24.89
C LYS A 329 -3.83 24.05 -24.46
N GLY A 330 -3.90 24.83 -23.38
CA GLY A 330 -5.14 25.35 -22.80
C GLY A 330 -5.98 24.28 -22.08
N ARG A 331 -5.36 23.16 -21.67
CA ARG A 331 -6.06 22.14 -20.85
C ARG A 331 -5.96 22.56 -19.39
N VAL A 332 -7.10 22.57 -18.69
CA VAL A 332 -7.16 22.87 -17.26
C VAL A 332 -6.26 21.92 -16.48
N PHE A 333 -5.54 22.44 -15.48
CA PHE A 333 -4.76 21.62 -14.57
C PHE A 333 -5.68 20.70 -13.75
N THR A 334 -5.27 19.44 -13.61
CA THR A 334 -6.07 18.46 -12.85
C THR A 334 -5.79 18.57 -11.35
N PHE A 335 -4.56 18.90 -10.97
CA PHE A 335 -4.13 18.97 -9.58
C PHE A 335 -3.50 20.32 -9.24
N PRO A 336 -3.42 20.67 -7.94
CA PRO A 336 -4.24 20.11 -6.87
C PRO A 336 -5.72 20.40 -7.12
N ILE A 337 -6.61 19.51 -6.69
CA ILE A 337 -8.06 19.72 -6.77
C ILE A 337 -8.43 20.80 -5.74
N PRO A 338 -8.93 21.98 -6.16
CA PRO A 338 -9.33 23.02 -5.24
C PRO A 338 -10.67 22.68 -4.59
N THR A 339 -10.74 22.87 -3.27
CA THR A 339 -11.98 22.76 -2.49
C THR A 339 -12.24 24.09 -1.80
N TYR A 340 -13.32 24.76 -2.21
CA TYR A 340 -13.81 25.98 -1.56
C TYR A 340 -15.01 25.64 -0.70
N ASN A 341 -14.96 26.01 0.58
CA ASN A 341 -16.05 25.75 1.51
C ASN A 341 -17.07 26.89 1.45
N ILE A 342 -18.28 26.60 0.96
CA ILE A 342 -19.36 27.59 0.91
C ILE A 342 -20.20 27.50 2.18
N THR A 343 -20.21 28.57 2.96
CA THR A 343 -21.01 28.71 4.18
C THR A 343 -22.23 29.61 3.95
N ARG A 344 -23.09 29.77 4.97
CA ARG A 344 -24.32 30.59 4.86
C ARG A 344 -24.04 32.08 4.66
N ASP A 345 -22.87 32.53 5.11
CA ASP A 345 -22.35 33.89 5.06
C ASP A 345 -21.46 34.14 3.85
N PHE A 346 -21.38 33.20 2.90
CA PHE A 346 -20.62 33.35 1.67
C PHE A 346 -21.05 34.60 0.89
N ASN A 347 -20.10 35.47 0.60
CA ASN A 347 -20.33 36.69 -0.15
C ASN A 347 -20.33 36.41 -1.67
N TRP A 348 -21.51 36.23 -2.24
CA TRP A 348 -21.70 36.00 -3.69
C TRP A 348 -21.26 37.16 -4.58
N GLU A 349 -21.13 38.37 -4.01
CA GLU A 349 -20.70 39.58 -4.71
C GLU A 349 -19.19 39.85 -4.51
N SER A 350 -18.47 38.94 -3.84
CA SER A 350 -17.01 38.99 -3.76
C SER A 350 -16.43 38.81 -5.17
N PRO A 351 -15.51 39.69 -5.61
CA PRO A 351 -14.98 39.72 -6.97
C PRO A 351 -14.24 38.44 -7.39
#